data_AF-A0A969WYH1-F1
#
_entry.id   AF-A0A969WYH1-F1
#
_cell.length_a   1.000
_cell.length_b   1.000
_cell.length_c   1.000
_cell.angle_alpha   90.00
_cell.angle_beta   90.00
_cell.angle_gamma   90.00
#
_symmetry.space_group_name_H-M   'P 1'
#
loop_
_entity.id
_entity.type
_entity.pdbx_description
1 polymer ?
#
loop_
_entity_poly.entity_id
_entity_poly.type
_entity_poly.pdbx_seq_one_letter_code
_entity_poly.pdbx_strand_id
1 'polypeptide(L)'
;MKKRLVVVGVILLIGTLLVGCGNNVATVNGEKLTQTQLDKVVNLFVAQAQQTYGTDPREDAEFMKQIEEVALESLIDQTLLIQEAERQGLEATEEEISAAIAQFKEAAGDEGYKGFLSSAG
;
A
#
# COMPACT_ATOMS: atom_id res chain seq x y z
N MET A 1 12.50 8.43 -36.45
CA MET A 1 13.10 9.08 -35.25
C MET A 1 12.23 10.24 -34.72
N LYS A 2 10.91 10.06 -34.54
CA LYS A 2 10.00 11.12 -34.04
C LYS A 2 9.02 10.67 -32.95
N LYS A 3 9.06 9.40 -32.53
CA LYS A 3 8.15 8.81 -31.52
C LYS A 3 8.78 8.64 -30.13
N ARG A 4 10.08 8.90 -29.99
CA ARG A 4 10.82 8.73 -28.71
C ARG A 4 10.79 9.98 -27.82
N LEU A 5 10.34 11.13 -28.33
CA LEU A 5 10.25 12.37 -27.55
C LEU A 5 8.95 12.48 -26.74
N VAL A 6 7.86 11.88 -27.19
CA VAL A 6 6.54 11.97 -26.50
C VAL A 6 6.52 11.15 -25.21
N VAL A 7 7.22 10.01 -25.18
CA VAL A 7 7.27 9.12 -24.00
C VAL A 7 8.09 9.75 -22.86
N VAL A 8 9.14 10.51 -23.18
CA VAL A 8 9.98 11.20 -22.18
C VAL A 8 9.23 12.36 -21.51
N GLY A 9 8.28 13.00 -22.23
CA GLY A 9 7.48 14.11 -21.68
C GLY A 9 6.37 13.70 -20.71
N VAL A 10 5.86 12.46 -20.81
CA VAL A 10 4.77 11.95 -19.95
C VAL A 10 5.32 11.36 -18.65
N ILE A 11 6.50 10.73 -18.70
CA ILE A 11 7.19 10.21 -17.49
C ILE A 11 7.67 11.37 -16.59
N LEU A 12 8.08 12.50 -17.18
CA LEU A 12 8.45 13.71 -16.45
C LEU A 12 7.26 14.48 -15.84
N LEU A 13 6.03 14.22 -16.28
CA LEU A 13 4.84 14.90 -15.75
C LEU A 13 4.21 14.17 -14.54
N ILE A 14 4.60 12.93 -14.28
CA ILE A 14 4.12 12.15 -13.12
C ILE A 14 5.08 12.35 -11.91
N GLY A 15 6.35 12.66 -12.16
CA GLY A 15 7.34 12.90 -11.10
C GLY A 15 7.17 14.19 -10.29
N THR A 16 6.31 15.12 -10.69
CA THR A 16 6.12 16.42 -10.00
C THR A 16 4.83 16.52 -9.18
N LEU A 17 3.96 15.51 -9.22
CA LEU A 17 2.68 15.52 -8.48
C LEU A 17 2.74 14.85 -7.10
N LEU A 18 3.89 14.28 -6.70
CA LEU A 18 4.07 13.67 -5.38
C LEU A 18 4.80 14.56 -4.36
N VAL A 19 4.79 15.88 -4.55
CA VAL A 19 4.91 16.80 -3.40
C VAL A 19 3.51 16.94 -2.78
N GLY A 20 2.93 15.81 -2.37
CA GLY A 20 1.69 15.80 -1.62
C GLY A 20 1.95 16.40 -0.24
N CYS A 21 1.21 17.44 0.13
CA CYS A 21 1.15 17.98 1.49
C CYS A 21 0.45 16.99 2.45
N GLY A 22 0.87 15.73 2.48
CA GLY A 22 0.56 14.80 3.56
C GLY A 22 1.59 14.96 4.67
N ASN A 23 1.16 14.87 5.93
CA ASN A 23 2.13 14.75 7.04
C ASN A 23 3.02 13.54 6.75
N ASN A 24 4.34 13.79 6.68
CA ASN A 24 5.34 12.76 6.44
C ASN A 24 5.55 11.95 7.73
N VAL A 25 5.37 10.64 7.66
CA VAL A 25 5.53 9.74 8.82
C VAL A 25 6.90 9.07 8.85
N ALA A 26 7.52 8.87 7.68
CA ALA A 26 8.87 8.29 7.57
C ALA A 26 9.52 8.67 6.22
N THR A 27 10.82 8.46 6.09
CA THR A 27 11.54 8.60 4.82
C THR A 27 12.47 7.41 4.61
N VAL A 28 12.30 6.72 3.49
CA VAL A 28 13.01 5.48 3.14
C VAL A 28 13.78 5.71 1.85
N ASN A 29 15.11 5.77 1.92
CA ASN A 29 16.00 6.06 0.77
C ASN A 29 15.60 7.32 -0.04
N GLY A 30 15.05 8.33 0.63
CA GLY A 30 14.61 9.58 0.01
C GLY A 30 13.14 9.59 -0.44
N GLU A 31 12.46 8.45 -0.41
CA GLU A 31 11.01 8.36 -0.61
C GLU A 31 10.28 8.75 0.68
N LYS A 32 9.31 9.66 0.56
CA LYS A 32 8.49 10.13 1.68
C LYS A 32 7.26 9.25 1.85
N LEU A 33 7.09 8.69 3.04
CA LEU A 33 5.90 7.96 3.42
C LEU A 33 4.92 8.91 4.10
N THR A 34 3.69 8.93 3.61
CA THR A 34 2.63 9.84 4.05
C THR A 34 1.72 9.21 5.09
N GLN A 35 1.09 10.04 5.91
CA GLN A 35 0.06 9.58 6.86
C GLN A 35 -1.05 8.79 6.15
N THR A 36 -1.49 9.22 4.97
CA THR A 36 -2.53 8.50 4.21
C THR A 36 -2.11 7.09 3.79
N GLN A 37 -0.82 6.87 3.49
CA GLN A 37 -0.31 5.51 3.23
C GLN A 37 -0.33 4.67 4.51
N LEU A 38 0.08 5.24 5.64
CA LEU A 38 0.04 4.58 6.93
C LEU A 38 -1.40 4.22 7.33
N ASP A 39 -2.35 5.15 7.19
CA ASP A 39 -3.75 4.96 7.56
C ASP A 39 -4.39 3.76 6.84
N LYS A 40 -4.03 3.53 5.57
CA LYS A 40 -4.49 2.35 4.80
C LYS A 40 -3.99 1.05 5.42
N VAL A 41 -2.70 1.00 5.77
CA VAL A 41 -2.10 -0.18 6.41
C VAL A 41 -2.72 -0.40 7.79
N VAL A 42 -2.87 0.66 8.60
CA VAL A 42 -3.55 0.61 9.90
C VAL A 42 -4.95 0.05 9.78
N ASN A 43 -5.76 0.51 8.81
CA ASN A 43 -7.12 0.01 8.63
C ASN A 43 -7.17 -1.49 8.28
N LEU A 44 -6.21 -1.99 7.51
CA LEU A 44 -6.08 -3.42 7.23
C LEU A 44 -5.76 -4.22 8.51
N PHE A 45 -4.81 -3.76 9.32
CA PHE A 45 -4.48 -4.42 10.60
C PHE A 45 -5.64 -4.36 11.59
N VAL A 46 -6.37 -3.23 11.64
CA VAL A 46 -7.57 -3.13 12.47
C VAL A 46 -8.65 -4.11 12.03
N ALA A 47 -8.94 -4.21 10.73
CA ALA A 47 -9.91 -5.17 10.21
C ALA A 47 -9.51 -6.62 10.53
N GLN A 48 -8.23 -6.95 10.39
CA GLN A 48 -7.70 -8.26 10.74
C GLN A 48 -7.81 -8.56 12.24
N ALA A 49 -7.48 -7.58 13.09
CA ALA A 49 -7.59 -7.71 14.54
C ALA A 49 -9.06 -7.87 14.98
N GLN A 50 -9.98 -7.10 14.39
CA GLN A 50 -11.43 -7.26 14.62
C GLN A 50 -11.90 -8.67 14.27
N GLN A 51 -11.47 -9.20 13.12
CA GLN A 51 -11.80 -10.57 12.71
C GLN A 51 -11.23 -11.64 13.65
N THR A 52 -10.02 -11.41 14.19
CA THR A 52 -9.30 -12.38 15.01
C THR A 52 -9.77 -12.40 16.46
N TYR A 53 -9.98 -11.22 17.05
CA TYR A 53 -10.26 -11.04 18.48
C TYR A 53 -11.72 -10.74 18.77
N GLY A 54 -12.53 -10.36 17.77
CA GLY A 54 -13.94 -10.05 17.92
C GLY A 54 -14.23 -8.71 18.64
N THR A 55 -13.21 -7.89 18.86
CA THR A 55 -13.29 -6.57 19.51
C THR A 55 -12.75 -5.49 18.59
N ASP A 56 -13.26 -4.26 18.67
CA ASP A 56 -12.69 -3.13 17.93
C ASP A 56 -11.40 -2.64 18.62
N PRO A 57 -10.21 -2.81 18.01
CA PRO A 57 -8.97 -2.30 18.57
C PRO A 57 -9.01 -0.82 18.89
N ARG A 58 -9.83 -0.03 18.17
CA ARG A 58 -9.95 1.42 18.36
C ARG A 58 -10.46 1.83 19.75
N GLU A 59 -11.06 0.90 20.50
CA GLU A 59 -11.50 1.13 21.86
C GLU A 59 -10.37 0.96 22.90
N ASP A 60 -9.22 0.42 22.49
CA ASP A 60 -8.02 0.22 23.31
C ASP A 60 -6.84 1.03 22.75
N ALA A 61 -6.48 2.10 23.45
CA ALA A 61 -5.42 3.01 23.01
C ALA A 61 -4.02 2.36 22.97
N GLU A 62 -3.72 1.44 23.89
CA GLU A 62 -2.43 0.75 23.92
C GLU A 62 -2.35 -0.28 22.79
N PHE A 63 -3.47 -0.94 22.49
CA PHE A 63 -3.51 -1.86 21.36
C PHE A 63 -3.44 -1.13 20.01
N MET A 64 -4.15 0.00 19.87
CA MET A 64 -4.04 0.84 18.68
C MET A 64 -2.62 1.32 18.44
N LYS A 65 -1.91 1.73 19.49
CA LYS A 65 -0.51 2.15 19.36
C LYS A 65 0.38 1.03 18.81
N GLN A 66 0.19 -0.20 19.28
CA GLN A 66 0.91 -1.36 18.74
C GLN A 66 0.57 -1.62 17.27
N ILE A 67 -0.70 -1.47 16.88
CA ILE A 67 -1.13 -1.59 15.47
C ILE A 67 -0.46 -0.51 14.61
N GLU A 68 -0.42 0.74 15.06
CA GLU A 68 0.23 1.84 14.34
C GLU A 68 1.73 1.61 14.16
N GLU A 69 2.43 1.12 15.19
CA GLU A 69 3.85 0.77 15.13
C GLU A 69 4.11 -0.34 14.10
N VAL A 70 3.35 -1.44 14.16
CA VAL A 70 3.49 -2.56 13.22
C VAL A 70 3.10 -2.15 11.79
N ALA A 71 2.08 -1.31 11.63
CA ALA A 71 1.67 -0.80 10.33
C ALA A 71 2.74 0.09 9.69
N LEU A 72 3.43 0.92 10.48
CA LEU A 72 4.53 1.75 10.00
C LEU A 72 5.74 0.90 9.59
N GLU A 73 6.11 -0.09 10.40
CA GLU A 73 7.19 -1.04 10.08
C GLU A 73 6.88 -1.79 8.79
N SER A 74 5.66 -2.33 8.67
CA SER A 74 5.20 -3.01 7.46
C SER A 74 5.22 -2.12 6.22
N LEU A 75 4.85 -0.84 6.34
CA LEU A 75 4.92 0.11 5.23
C LEU A 75 6.38 0.35 4.81
N ILE A 76 7.30 0.52 5.77
CA ILE A 76 8.73 0.69 5.50
C ILE A 76 9.31 -0.54 4.79
N ASP A 77 9.02 -1.73 5.29
CA ASP A 77 9.51 -2.99 4.73
C ASP A 77 9.01 -3.20 3.29
N GLN A 78 7.73 -2.93 3.04
CA GLN A 78 7.15 -2.99 1.69
C GLN A 78 7.83 -2.00 0.75
N THR A 79 8.09 -0.76 1.20
CA THR A 79 8.82 0.23 0.40
C THR A 79 10.22 -0.24 0.06
N LEU A 80 10.97 -0.78 1.03
CA LEU A 80 12.32 -1.33 0.78
C LEU A 80 12.29 -2.48 -0.22
N LEU A 81 11.31 -3.38 -0.11
CA LEU A 81 11.15 -4.51 -1.04
C LEU A 81 10.86 -4.04 -2.46
N ILE A 82 9.95 -3.07 -2.63
CA ILE A 82 9.60 -2.51 -3.93
C ILE A 82 10.81 -1.79 -4.55
N GLN A 83 11.53 -0.97 -3.78
CA GLN A 83 12.73 -0.29 -4.26
C GLN A 83 13.80 -1.28 -4.73
N GLU A 84 13.98 -2.39 -4.02
CA GLU A 84 14.92 -3.44 -4.41
C GLU A 84 14.46 -4.19 -5.67
N ALA A 85 13.15 -4.48 -5.79
CA ALA A 85 12.58 -5.07 -6.99
C ALA A 85 12.79 -4.18 -8.22
N GLU A 86 12.51 -2.88 -8.11
CA GLU A 86 12.76 -1.88 -9.16
C GLU A 86 14.25 -1.81 -9.51
N ARG A 87 15.14 -1.82 -8.51
CA ARG A 87 16.60 -1.83 -8.73
C ARG A 87 17.07 -3.06 -9.50
N GLN A 88 16.42 -4.20 -9.30
CA GLN A 88 16.68 -5.45 -10.02
C GLN A 88 15.96 -5.53 -11.38
N GLY A 89 15.11 -4.57 -11.72
CA GLY A 89 14.29 -4.57 -12.93
C GLY A 89 13.19 -5.64 -12.90
N LEU A 90 12.67 -5.97 -11.72
CA LEU A 90 11.55 -6.87 -11.53
C LEU A 90 10.25 -6.07 -11.58
N GLU A 91 9.38 -6.41 -12.54
CA GLU A 91 8.05 -5.82 -12.69
C GLU A 91 7.03 -6.93 -12.91
N ALA A 92 5.84 -6.79 -12.33
CA ALA A 92 4.72 -7.69 -12.59
C ALA A 92 4.03 -7.29 -13.90
N THR A 93 3.67 -8.30 -14.70
CA THR A 93 2.84 -8.12 -15.89
C THR A 93 1.37 -7.90 -15.53
N GLU A 94 0.61 -7.26 -16.42
CA GLU A 94 -0.84 -7.08 -16.24
C GLU A 94 -1.58 -8.41 -16.13
N GLU A 95 -1.10 -9.44 -16.84
CA GLU A 95 -1.62 -10.80 -16.76
C GLU A 95 -1.38 -11.42 -15.37
N GLU A 96 -0.19 -11.25 -14.79
CA GLU A 96 0.13 -11.73 -13.44
C GLU A 96 -0.70 -11.01 -12.37
N ILE A 97 -0.85 -9.69 -12.49
CA ILE A 97 -1.68 -8.88 -11.59
C ILE A 97 -3.15 -9.35 -11.66
N SER A 98 -3.67 -9.49 -12.88
CA SER A 98 -5.05 -9.94 -13.10
C SER A 98 -5.30 -11.35 -12.55
N ALA A 99 -4.33 -12.25 -12.75
CA ALA A 99 -4.40 -13.61 -12.20
C ALA A 99 -4.38 -13.60 -10.66
N ALA A 100 -3.52 -12.81 -10.03
CA ALA A 100 -3.45 -12.69 -8.58
C ALA A 100 -4.75 -12.12 -7.99
N ILE A 101 -5.34 -11.09 -8.60
CA ILE A 101 -6.63 -10.53 -8.18
C ILE A 101 -7.75 -11.57 -8.31
N ALA A 102 -7.77 -12.32 -9.42
CA ALA A 102 -8.78 -13.36 -9.64
C ALA A 102 -8.67 -14.48 -8.59
N GLN A 103 -7.45 -14.96 -8.31
CA GLN A 103 -7.19 -15.97 -7.29
C GLN A 103 -7.59 -15.48 -5.90
N PHE A 104 -7.25 -14.24 -5.56
CA PHE A 104 -7.64 -13.65 -4.28
C PHE A 104 -9.16 -13.55 -4.15
N LYS A 105 -9.85 -13.08 -5.19
CA LYS A 105 -11.31 -12.98 -5.20
C LYS A 105 -11.98 -14.35 -5.07
N GLU A 106 -11.45 -15.37 -5.74
CA GLU A 106 -11.94 -16.75 -5.63
C GLU A 106 -11.80 -17.28 -4.20
N ALA A 107 -10.63 -17.09 -3.58
CA ALA A 107 -10.37 -17.53 -2.22
C ALA A 107 -11.19 -16.77 -1.16
N ALA A 108 -11.34 -15.45 -1.32
CA ALA A 108 -12.06 -14.60 -0.38
C ALA A 108 -13.60 -14.69 -0.53
N GLY A 109 -14.09 -15.10 -1.70
CA GLY A 109 -15.50 -14.98 -2.08
C GLY A 109 -15.91 -13.52 -2.29
N ASP A 110 -17.10 -13.31 -2.89
CA ASP A 110 -17.55 -11.95 -3.24
C ASP A 110 -17.72 -11.02 -2.03
N GLU A 111 -18.20 -11.55 -0.89
CA GLU A 111 -18.36 -10.76 0.34
C GLU A 111 -17.01 -10.44 1.00
N GLY A 112 -16.11 -11.42 1.10
CA GLY A 112 -14.78 -11.21 1.64
C GLY A 112 -13.95 -10.25 0.80
N TYR A 113 -14.05 -10.36 -0.53
CA TYR A 113 -13.38 -9.44 -1.45
C TYR A 113 -13.89 -7.99 -1.28
N LYS A 114 -15.22 -7.79 -1.18
CA LYS A 114 -15.80 -6.47 -0.91
C LYS A 114 -15.38 -5.92 0.46
N GLY A 115 -15.37 -6.77 1.49
CA GLY A 115 -14.92 -6.39 2.83
C GLY A 115 -13.45 -5.95 2.85
N PHE A 116 -12.59 -6.67 2.13
CA PHE A 116 -11.19 -6.30 1.95
C PHE A 116 -11.05 -4.94 1.29
N LEU A 117 -11.72 -4.71 0.15
CA LEU A 117 -11.68 -3.43 -0.55
C LEU A 117 -12.16 -2.26 0.32
N SER A 118 -13.21 -2.47 1.13
CA SER A 118 -13.69 -1.45 2.07
C SER A 118 -12.69 -1.14 3.19
N SER A 119 -11.85 -2.11 3.56
CA SER A 119 -10.84 -1.93 4.61
C SER A 119 -9.56 -1.28 4.07
N ALA A 120 -9.26 -1.46 2.78
CA ALA A 120 -8.08 -0.91 2.13
C ALA A 120 -8.17 0.58 1.76
N GLY A 121 -9.40 1.15 1.75
CA GLY A 121 -9.66 2.58 1.50
C GLY A 121 -9.94 2.92 0.04
#